data_AF-A0A553ZS82-F1
#
_entry.id   AF-A0A553ZS82-F1
#
_cell.length_a   1.000
_cell.length_b   1.000
_cell.length_c   1.000
_cell.angle_alpha   90.00
_cell.angle_beta   90.00
_cell.angle_gamma   90.00
#
_symmetry.space_group_name_H-M   'P 1'
#
loop_
_entity.id
_entity.type
_entity.pdbx_description
1 polymer ?
#
loop_
_entity_poly.entity_id
_entity_poly.type
_entity_poly.pdbx_seq_one_letter_code
_entity_poly.pdbx_strand_id
1 'polypeptide(L)'
;AARTLARYDIKVIGINRGNLGFLTDLDPDNAQQQLADVLEGHYISEKRFLLEAQVCQQDCQKRISTAINEVVLHPGKVAHM
;
A
#
# COMPACT_ATOMS: atom_id res chain seq x y z
N ALA A 1 2.72 5.30 2.88
CA ALA A 1 1.37 5.90 2.96
C ALA A 1 0.29 4.84 3.23
N ALA A 2 0.00 3.94 2.27
CA ALA A 2 -1.14 3.02 2.35
C ALA A 2 -1.28 2.22 3.66
N ARG A 3 -0.18 1.63 4.18
CA ARG A 3 -0.18 0.89 5.46
C ARG A 3 -0.71 1.70 6.66
N THR A 4 -0.43 3.00 6.68
CA THR A 4 -0.87 3.90 7.75
C THR A 4 -2.31 4.34 7.53
N LEU A 5 -2.63 4.73 6.30
CA LEU A 5 -3.94 5.30 5.93
C LEU A 5 -5.06 4.24 5.95
N ALA A 6 -4.73 2.96 5.72
CA ALA A 6 -5.69 1.85 5.78
C ALA A 6 -6.31 1.63 7.18
N ARG A 7 -5.80 2.28 8.23
CA ARG A 7 -6.36 2.24 9.59
C ARG A 7 -7.52 3.22 9.78
N TYR A 8 -7.82 4.05 8.79
CA TYR A 8 -8.83 5.09 8.85
C TYR A 8 -9.83 4.93 7.70
N ASP A 9 -11.04 5.43 7.89
CA ASP A 9 -12.04 5.51 6.83
C ASP A 9 -11.78 6.72 5.93
N ILE A 10 -10.66 6.67 5.19
CA ILE A 10 -10.29 7.69 4.22
C ILE A 10 -10.04 7.07 2.85
N LYS A 11 -10.37 7.80 1.79
CA LYS A 11 -10.04 7.41 0.42
C LYS A 11 -8.60 7.79 0.10
N VAL A 12 -7.94 6.99 -0.73
CA VAL A 12 -6.55 7.21 -1.16
C VAL A 12 -6.49 7.02 -2.67
N ILE A 13 -5.89 7.98 -3.36
CA ILE A 13 -5.52 7.90 -4.77
C ILE A 13 -4.08 8.39 -4.92
N GLY A 14 -3.32 7.83 -5.86
CA GLY A 14 -1.90 8.13 -6.03
C GLY A 14 -1.57 8.65 -7.43
N ILE A 15 -0.62 9.58 -7.49
CA ILE A 15 -0.02 10.07 -8.74
C ILE A 15 1.24 9.23 -9.02
N ASN A 16 1.32 8.66 -10.21
CA ASN A 16 2.48 7.87 -10.62
C ASN A 16 3.69 8.80 -10.89
N ARG A 17 4.92 8.27 -10.91
CA ARG A 17 6.14 9.03 -11.27
C ARG A 17 6.82 8.45 -12.51
N GLY A 18 6.03 8.04 -13.50
CA GLY A 18 6.53 7.40 -14.72
C GLY A 18 5.47 6.52 -15.38
N ASN A 19 5.74 5.22 -15.53
CA ASN A 19 4.76 4.30 -16.07
C ASN A 19 3.61 4.07 -15.07
N LEU A 20 2.44 3.70 -15.61
CA LEU A 20 1.27 3.34 -14.80
C LEU A 20 1.64 2.24 -13.78
N GLY A 21 1.47 2.56 -12.50
CA GLY A 21 1.80 1.67 -11.38
C GLY A 21 0.56 0.93 -10.88
N PHE A 22 0.76 -0.25 -10.27
CA PHE A 22 -0.31 -1.08 -9.69
C PHE A 22 -1.16 -0.41 -8.59
N LEU A 23 -0.71 0.72 -8.05
CA LEU A 23 -1.27 1.43 -6.89
C LEU A 23 -1.49 2.93 -7.15
N THR A 24 -1.30 3.40 -8.38
CA THR A 24 -1.32 4.83 -8.72
C THR A 24 -2.02 5.02 -10.04
N ASP A 25 -3.12 5.75 -10.02
CA ASP A 25 -4.04 5.87 -11.15
C ASP A 25 -3.89 7.20 -11.89
N LEU A 26 -3.32 8.23 -11.25
CA LEU A 26 -3.16 9.56 -11.86
C LEU A 26 -1.84 9.67 -12.60
N ASP A 27 -1.90 10.14 -13.84
CA ASP A 27 -0.75 10.50 -14.67
C ASP A 27 -0.19 11.85 -14.21
N PRO A 28 1.12 12.01 -13.95
CA PRO A 28 1.70 13.26 -13.49
C PRO A 28 1.44 14.45 -14.43
N ASP A 29 1.40 14.22 -15.74
CA ASP A 29 1.21 15.29 -16.73
C ASP A 29 -0.25 15.78 -16.77
N ASN A 30 -1.20 14.93 -16.38
CA ASN A 30 -2.64 15.21 -16.41
C ASN A 30 -3.32 15.14 -15.03
N ALA A 31 -2.54 15.07 -13.95
CA ALA A 31 -3.03 14.73 -12.61
C ALA A 31 -4.11 15.69 -12.12
N GLN A 32 -3.97 16.98 -12.44
CA GLN A 32 -4.91 18.01 -11.99
C GLN A 32 -6.30 17.83 -12.61
N GLN A 33 -6.37 17.54 -13.92
CA GLN A 33 -7.65 17.31 -14.60
C GLN A 33 -8.29 16.01 -14.10
N GLN A 34 -7.52 14.92 -14.04
CA GLN A 34 -8.02 13.63 -13.57
C GLN A 34 -8.48 13.68 -12.11
N LEU A 35 -7.79 14.45 -11.26
CA LEU A 35 -8.21 14.67 -9.88
C LEU A 35 -9.51 15.48 -9.81
N ALA A 36 -9.71 16.46 -10.70
CA ALA A 36 -10.97 17.21 -10.75
C ALA A 36 -12.16 16.26 -11.02
N ASP A 37 -12.04 15.36 -12.00
CA ASP A 37 -13.08 14.37 -12.31
C ASP A 37 -13.38 13.46 -11.09
N VAL A 38 -12.35 13.02 -10.38
CA VAL A 38 -12.50 12.23 -9.15
C VAL A 38 -13.24 13.01 -8.06
N LEU A 39 -12.93 14.29 -7.89
CA LEU A 39 -13.60 15.17 -6.92
C LEU A 39 -15.05 15.49 -7.31
N GLU A 40 -15.39 15.45 -8.60
CA GLU A 40 -16.77 15.53 -9.12
C GLU A 40 -17.55 14.22 -8.94
N GLY A 41 -16.91 13.17 -8.41
CA GLY A 41 -17.53 11.87 -8.12
C GLY A 41 -17.31 10.82 -9.20
N HIS A 42 -16.51 11.10 -10.22
CA HIS A 42 -16.19 10.17 -11.29
C HIS A 42 -15.02 9.28 -10.91
N TYR A 43 -15.26 8.37 -9.95
CA TYR A 43 -14.26 7.41 -9.49
C TYR A 43 -14.89 6.06 -9.15
N ILE A 44 -14.04 5.02 -9.11
CA ILE A 44 -14.41 3.70 -8.62
C ILE A 44 -13.73 3.49 -7.28
N SER A 45 -14.49 3.05 -6.27
CA SER A 45 -13.91 2.62 -5.00
C SER A 45 -13.51 1.15 -5.06
N GLU A 46 -12.27 0.85 -4.71
CA GLU A 46 -11.79 -0.50 -4.45
C GLU A 46 -11.35 -0.63 -2.98
N LYS A 47 -11.56 -1.81 -2.38
CA LYS A 47 -10.99 -2.16 -1.08
C LYS A 47 -9.87 -3.17 -1.27
N ARG A 48 -8.67 -2.83 -0.81
CA ARG A 48 -7.52 -3.74 -0.76
C ARG A 48 -7.27 -4.16 0.68
N PHE A 49 -7.15 -5.46 0.92
CA PHE A 49 -6.81 -5.96 2.25
C PHE A 49 -5.31 -5.83 2.50
N LEU A 50 -4.91 -5.85 3.78
CA LEU A 50 -3.51 -5.91 4.17
C LEU A 50 -3.23 -7.27 4.79
N LEU A 51 -2.00 -7.74 4.59
CA LEU A 51 -1.44 -8.84 5.36
C LEU A 51 -0.93 -8.29 6.69
N GLU A 52 -1.15 -9.03 7.79
CA GLU A 52 -0.51 -8.77 9.09
C GLU A 52 0.41 -9.95 9.43
N ALA A 53 1.66 -9.65 9.74
CA ALA A 53 2.67 -10.62 10.13
C ALA A 53 3.10 -10.37 11.57
N GLN A 54 3.17 -11.44 12.36
CA GLN A 54 3.58 -11.39 13.76
C GLN A 54 4.76 -12.33 14.00
N VAL A 55 5.83 -11.82 14.62
CA VAL A 55 6.92 -12.66 15.14
C VAL A 55 6.62 -12.95 16.60
N CYS A 56 6.31 -14.21 16.89
CA CYS A 56 5.97 -14.70 18.22
C CYS A 56 7.18 -15.38 18.88
N GLN A 57 7.55 -14.92 20.07
CA GLN A 57 8.55 -15.55 20.94
C GLN A 57 7.99 -15.59 22.35
N GLN A 58 8.17 -16.69 23.09
CA GLN A 58 7.47 -16.95 24.36
C GLN A 58 7.64 -15.84 25.41
N ASP A 59 8.81 -15.19 25.47
CA ASP A 59 9.14 -14.19 26.50
C ASP A 59 9.44 -12.77 25.95
N CYS A 60 9.18 -12.50 24.67
CA CYS A 60 9.48 -11.20 24.07
C CYS A 60 8.22 -10.52 23.53
N GLN A 61 8.26 -9.19 23.45
CA GLN A 61 7.21 -8.41 22.79
C GLN A 61 7.02 -8.87 21.34
N LYS A 62 5.76 -9.19 20.99
CA LYS A 62 5.37 -9.52 19.62
C LYS A 62 5.73 -8.36 18.71
N ARG A 63 6.50 -8.64 17.67
CA ARG A 63 6.74 -7.67 16.59
C ARG A 63 5.66 -7.87 15.54
N ILE A 64 4.87 -6.82 15.30
CA ILE A 64 3.76 -6.84 14.35
C ILE A 64 4.08 -5.87 13.22
N SER A 65 3.90 -6.31 11.98
CA SER A 65 3.96 -5.46 10.80
C SER A 65 2.85 -5.81 9.83
N THR A 66 2.56 -4.90 8.91
CA THR A 66 1.56 -5.10 7.85
C THR A 66 2.20 -4.92 6.48
N ALA A 67 1.66 -5.58 5.47
CA ALA A 67 2.08 -5.45 4.08
C ALA A 67 0.86 -5.30 3.16
N ILE A 68 1.02 -4.50 2.10
CA ILE A 68 -0.01 -4.34 1.07
C ILE A 68 0.11 -5.38 -0.04
N ASN A 69 1.34 -5.81 -0.34
CA ASN A 69 1.62 -6.76 -1.41
C ASN A 69 2.00 -8.11 -0.80
N GLU A 70 3.20 -8.23 -0.22
CA GLU A 70 3.71 -9.50 0.30
C GLU A 70 4.47 -9.40 1.63
N VAL A 71 4.60 -10.55 2.31
CA VAL A 71 5.49 -10.75 3.45
C VAL A 71 6.53 -11.80 3.03
N VAL A 72 7.81 -11.44 3.09
CA VAL A 72 8.91 -12.33 2.69
C VAL A 72 9.66 -12.82 3.91
N LEU A 73 9.81 -14.14 4.03
CA LEU A 73 10.70 -14.77 4.99
C LEU A 73 11.99 -15.19 4.28
N HIS A 74 13.12 -14.66 4.72
CA HIS A 74 14.43 -15.02 4.16
C HIS A 74 15.54 -14.92 5.23
N PRO A 75 16.69 -15.59 5.05
CA PRO A 75 17.86 -15.40 5.91
C PRO A 75 18.35 -13.95 5.85
N GLY A 76 18.62 -13.33 7.01
CA GLY A 76 19.03 -11.92 7.12
C GLY A 76 20.45 -11.61 6.62
N LYS A 77 21.26 -12.64 6.35
CA LYS A 77 22.57 -12.58 5.65
C LYS A 77 22.61 -13.69 4.59
N VAL A 78 23.51 -13.50 3.61
CA VAL A 78 23.77 -14.31 2.39
C VAL A 78 22.95 -15.59 2.31
N ALA A 79 22.15 -15.70 1.26
CA ALA A 79 21.36 -16.88 0.97
C ALA A 79 22.25 -18.14 1.00
N HIS A 80 22.06 -18.97 2.02
CA HIS A 80 22.48 -20.36 1.96
C HIS A 80 21.34 -21.13 1.29
N MET A 81 21.62 -21.60 0.07
CA MET A 81 20.85 -22.68 -0.57
C MET A 81 21.32 -24.03 -0.04
#